data_AF-A0A7C2F3Z3-F1
#
_entry.id   AF-A0A7C2F3Z3-F1
#
_cell.length_a   1.000
_cell.length_b   1.000
_cell.length_c   1.000
_cell.angle_alpha   90.00
_cell.angle_beta   90.00
_cell.angle_gamma   90.00
#
_symmetry.space_group_name_H-M   'P 1'
#
loop_
_entity.id
_entity.type
_entity.pdbx_description
1 polymer ?
#
loop_
_entity_poly.entity_id
_entity_poly.type
_entity_poly.pdbx_seq_one_letter_code
_entity_poly.pdbx_strand_id
1 'polypeptide(L)'
;MIVPAARAYLRPDLASMFVARFCEAPGGFPLPLPISLLRRLTMTFLPPRSPDDLSPRYLGLDLAKRESQLAVLQADGQLIASRRFSTSRANITQLASELTAQDVVAFEVTTNSYPIARLISSSPARIILSNPIKTRTIAEAKIKTDKIDARVLAELARANYLPAVWMPDPDTEALRHLFCDRRSLVDRRTELKNTLHSILHRNLISYEFKDLFGKAGRLWLENICSGQTSVDCDALDRLRLRALLVELDRLEASLCDVEGVIAAFITERAHLRANLDRLLSIPGVNLVVGAGLLAAIGDITRFASAKRLASYFGLVPSTYQSGDTRARHGRITKKGRSEARWLAVEAAEHLRKAPGPLRALFTRVSKKRGHNVAVVAVARKLAELVWHLLTKQQDYLYEKPHRSMDKRSNVRKLARRKTNRVQQSAAPVWEGRPVLYGSGLAGKSVKGKIAKLAAQEAEAIYEAVVTSQKSGPGGEHITGGFDPRRPTQIDWHELLSVFAEKVAQGQTVGAGFGGRVRKEGASKRGTRLRRDQ
;
A
#
# COMPACT_ATOMS: atom_id res chain seq x y z
N MET A 1 -13.93 27.48 -38.60
CA MET A 1 -13.77 26.44 -37.55
C MET A 1 -12.80 25.30 -37.90
N ILE A 2 -12.45 25.04 -39.18
CA ILE A 2 -11.56 23.92 -39.57
C ILE A 2 -10.06 24.24 -39.33
N VAL A 3 -9.67 25.52 -39.42
CA VAL A 3 -8.27 25.96 -39.37
C VAL A 3 -7.56 25.76 -38.01
N PRO A 4 -8.19 26.00 -36.84
CA PRO A 4 -7.57 25.71 -35.54
C PRO A 4 -7.37 24.21 -35.29
N ALA A 5 -8.30 23.37 -35.77
CA ALA A 5 -8.20 21.91 -35.66
C ALA A 5 -7.09 21.34 -36.55
N ALA A 6 -6.92 21.87 -37.77
CA ALA A 6 -5.87 21.43 -38.69
C ALA A 6 -4.45 21.70 -38.13
N ARG A 7 -4.23 22.81 -37.40
CA ARG A 7 -2.93 23.10 -36.74
C ARG A 7 -2.56 22.13 -35.62
N ALA A 8 -3.54 21.44 -35.02
CA ALA A 8 -3.27 20.45 -33.96
C ALA A 8 -2.84 19.08 -34.50
N TYR A 9 -3.10 18.80 -35.79
CA TYR A 9 -2.87 17.49 -36.42
C TYR A 9 -1.81 17.51 -37.54
N LEU A 10 -1.40 18.68 -38.04
CA LEU A 10 -0.44 18.81 -39.15
C LEU A 10 0.93 19.32 -38.69
N ARG A 11 2.00 18.96 -39.42
CA ARG A 11 3.33 19.55 -39.21
C ARG A 11 3.32 21.08 -39.49
N PRO A 12 4.13 21.89 -38.80
CA PRO A 12 4.10 23.36 -38.93
C PRO A 12 4.39 23.88 -40.34
N ASP A 13 5.25 23.19 -41.09
CA ASP A 13 5.65 23.48 -42.47
C ASP A 13 4.54 23.21 -43.51
N LEU A 14 3.58 22.33 -43.17
CA LEU A 14 2.49 21.91 -44.06
C LEU A 14 1.16 22.60 -43.73
N ALA A 15 1.01 23.14 -42.53
CA ALA A 15 -0.18 23.90 -42.14
C ALA A 15 -0.37 25.16 -43.00
N SER A 16 0.73 25.81 -43.41
CA SER A 16 0.74 26.95 -44.33
C SER A 16 0.28 26.56 -45.74
N MET A 17 0.70 25.40 -46.26
CA MET A 17 0.23 24.90 -47.57
C MET A 17 -1.25 24.52 -47.56
N PHE A 18 -1.73 23.93 -46.45
CA PHE A 18 -3.13 23.53 -46.30
C PHE A 18 -4.06 24.75 -46.25
N VAL A 19 -3.66 25.82 -45.55
CA VAL A 19 -4.41 27.08 -45.49
C VAL A 19 -4.40 27.80 -46.84
N ALA A 20 -3.28 27.82 -47.56
CA ALA A 20 -3.18 28.45 -48.87
C ALA A 20 -4.15 27.83 -49.90
N ARG A 21 -4.21 26.48 -49.99
CA ARG A 21 -5.16 25.81 -50.90
C ARG A 21 -6.62 25.88 -50.47
N PHE A 22 -6.90 26.06 -49.18
CA PHE A 22 -8.28 26.16 -48.66
C PHE A 22 -8.92 27.52 -48.97
N CYS A 23 -8.11 28.57 -49.15
CA CYS A 23 -8.58 29.94 -49.40
C CYS A 23 -8.71 30.28 -50.90
N GLU A 24 -8.15 29.48 -51.81
CA GLU A 24 -8.10 29.79 -53.25
C GLU A 24 -9.16 29.08 -54.11
N ALA A 25 -10.08 28.29 -53.53
CA ALA A 25 -11.11 27.59 -54.31
C ALA A 25 -12.41 28.42 -54.44
N PRO A 26 -12.79 28.92 -55.63
CA PRO A 26 -14.08 29.55 -55.83
C PRO A 26 -15.15 28.46 -56.04
N GLY A 27 -16.19 28.46 -55.19
CA GLY A 27 -17.28 27.50 -55.25
C GLY A 27 -17.11 26.38 -54.23
N GLY A 28 -17.72 26.56 -53.06
CA GLY A 28 -17.59 25.65 -51.93
C GLY A 28 -18.23 24.29 -52.17
N PHE A 29 -17.40 23.29 -52.49
CA PHE A 29 -17.56 21.89 -52.08
C PHE A 29 -16.17 21.25 -52.00
N PRO A 30 -15.78 20.61 -50.88
CA PRO A 30 -14.45 20.04 -50.77
C PRO A 30 -14.35 18.79 -51.65
N LEU A 31 -13.45 18.80 -52.63
CA LEU A 31 -12.98 17.54 -53.23
C LEU A 31 -12.36 16.69 -52.09
N PRO A 32 -12.73 15.41 -51.95
CA PRO A 32 -12.10 14.54 -50.96
C PRO A 32 -10.60 14.49 -51.26
N LEU A 33 -9.78 14.82 -50.26
CA LEU A 33 -8.33 14.70 -50.36
C LEU A 33 -7.98 13.27 -50.81
N PRO A 34 -7.07 13.08 -51.78
CA PRO A 34 -6.63 11.75 -52.17
C PRO A 34 -6.21 10.95 -50.93
N ILE A 35 -6.57 9.67 -50.83
CA ILE A 35 -6.21 8.80 -49.68
C ILE A 35 -4.69 8.81 -49.44
N SER A 36 -3.90 8.94 -50.51
CA SER A 36 -2.44 9.10 -50.46
C SER A 36 -1.98 10.40 -49.78
N LEU A 37 -2.76 11.49 -49.88
CA LEU A 37 -2.51 12.77 -49.22
C LEU A 37 -2.98 12.73 -47.77
N LEU A 38 -4.14 12.15 -47.46
CA LEU A 38 -4.58 11.88 -46.08
C LEU A 38 -3.59 10.99 -45.31
N ARG A 39 -2.96 10.01 -45.97
CA ARG A 39 -1.84 9.20 -45.46
C ARG A 39 -0.54 9.97 -45.23
N ARG A 40 -0.32 11.09 -45.91
CA ARG A 40 0.81 11.99 -45.62
C ARG A 40 0.51 12.93 -44.44
N LEU A 41 -0.77 13.19 -44.19
CA LEU A 41 -1.24 14.06 -43.11
C LEU A 41 -1.43 13.31 -41.77
N THR A 42 -1.56 11.98 -41.79
CA THR A 42 -1.66 11.12 -40.60
C THR A 42 -0.48 10.15 -40.57
N MET A 43 0.27 10.08 -39.46
CA MET A 43 1.30 9.03 -39.32
C MET A 43 0.62 7.66 -39.31
N THR A 44 0.81 6.90 -40.39
CA THR A 44 0.43 5.48 -40.43
C THR A 44 1.53 4.65 -39.76
N PHE A 45 1.16 3.85 -38.76
CA PHE A 45 2.10 3.01 -38.00
C PHE A 45 2.20 1.60 -38.59
N LEU A 46 1.05 1.04 -38.99
CA LEU A 46 0.92 -0.34 -39.43
C LEU A 46 0.77 -0.40 -40.95
N PRO A 47 1.35 -1.42 -41.60
CA PRO A 47 1.10 -1.63 -43.01
C PRO A 47 -0.39 -1.90 -43.25
N PRO A 48 -0.94 -1.47 -44.41
CA PRO A 48 -2.33 -1.72 -44.75
C PRO A 48 -2.59 -3.22 -44.76
N ARG A 49 -3.76 -3.59 -44.25
CA ARG A 49 -4.20 -4.97 -44.10
C ARG A 49 -5.54 -5.12 -44.81
N SER A 50 -5.71 -6.21 -45.55
CA SER A 50 -7.02 -6.55 -46.11
C SER A 50 -8.01 -6.78 -44.96
N PRO A 51 -9.28 -6.35 -45.06
CA PRO A 51 -10.30 -6.68 -44.06
C PRO A 51 -10.43 -8.17 -43.79
N ASP A 52 -10.15 -9.01 -44.79
CA ASP A 52 -10.25 -10.48 -44.72
C ASP A 52 -8.98 -11.18 -44.21
N ASP A 53 -7.87 -10.44 -44.10
CA ASP A 53 -6.64 -11.01 -43.55
C ASP A 53 -6.80 -11.16 -42.04
N LEU A 54 -6.89 -12.40 -41.57
CA LEU A 54 -7.01 -12.75 -40.14
C LEU A 54 -5.68 -13.20 -39.50
N SER A 55 -4.55 -13.05 -40.19
CA SER A 55 -3.23 -13.45 -39.67
C SER A 55 -2.81 -12.65 -38.41
N PRO A 56 -2.32 -13.28 -37.33
CA PRO A 56 -1.94 -12.54 -36.14
C PRO A 56 -0.68 -11.70 -36.39
N ARG A 57 -0.69 -10.46 -35.88
CA ARG A 57 0.50 -9.59 -35.87
C ARG A 57 0.99 -9.38 -34.45
N TYR A 58 2.30 -9.37 -34.28
CA TYR A 58 2.94 -9.18 -32.99
C TYR A 58 3.73 -7.88 -33.01
N LEU A 59 3.32 -6.94 -32.16
CA LEU A 59 3.90 -5.61 -32.07
C LEU A 59 4.73 -5.51 -30.80
N GLY A 60 5.98 -5.12 -30.93
CA GLY A 60 6.84 -4.78 -29.82
C GLY A 60 7.06 -3.27 -29.78
N LEU A 61 6.77 -2.66 -28.63
CA LEU A 61 7.04 -1.24 -28.39
C LEU A 61 8.15 -1.11 -27.34
N ASP A 62 9.26 -0.53 -27.73
CA ASP A 62 10.26 -0.04 -26.79
C ASP A 62 9.97 1.43 -26.47
N LEU A 63 9.52 1.67 -25.23
CA LEU A 63 8.96 2.96 -24.82
C LEU A 63 10.03 3.86 -24.20
N ALA A 64 10.21 5.05 -24.75
CA ALA A 64 11.07 6.08 -24.16
C ALA A 64 10.32 7.41 -23.92
N LYS A 65 10.97 8.35 -23.22
CA LYS A 65 10.36 9.63 -22.84
C LYS A 65 10.03 10.53 -24.03
N ARG A 66 10.85 10.51 -25.08
CA ARG A 66 10.73 11.40 -26.24
C ARG A 66 10.39 10.64 -27.51
N GLU A 67 11.09 9.54 -27.78
CA GLU A 67 10.91 8.73 -28.98
C GLU A 67 10.79 7.26 -28.62
N SER A 68 9.76 6.59 -29.12
CA SER A 68 9.56 5.16 -28.95
C SER A 68 9.84 4.44 -30.26
N GLN A 69 10.19 3.16 -30.15
CA GLN A 69 10.46 2.30 -31.29
C GLN A 69 9.41 1.20 -31.38
N LEU A 70 8.84 1.03 -32.57
CA LEU A 70 7.88 -0.01 -32.92
C LEU A 70 8.56 -1.05 -33.82
N ALA A 71 8.27 -2.33 -33.57
CA ALA A 71 8.51 -3.44 -34.49
C ALA A 71 7.21 -4.23 -34.66
N VAL A 72 6.91 -4.66 -35.88
CA VAL A 72 5.71 -5.43 -36.22
C VAL A 72 6.12 -6.70 -36.95
N LEU A 73 5.74 -7.85 -36.40
CA LEU A 73 6.01 -9.17 -36.98
C LEU A 73 4.72 -9.84 -37.44
N GLN A 74 4.80 -10.64 -38.49
CA GLN A 74 3.78 -11.64 -38.83
C GLN A 74 3.91 -12.90 -37.97
N ALA A 75 2.96 -13.83 -38.14
CA ALA A 75 2.90 -15.09 -37.42
C ALA A 75 4.15 -15.97 -37.61
N ASP A 76 4.74 -15.94 -38.80
CA ASP A 76 5.97 -16.65 -39.18
C ASP A 76 7.24 -16.01 -38.59
N GLY A 77 7.14 -14.80 -38.02
CA GLY A 77 8.26 -14.04 -37.48
C GLY A 77 8.90 -13.07 -38.49
N GLN A 78 8.37 -12.94 -39.70
CA GLN A 78 8.84 -11.95 -40.67
C GLN A 78 8.56 -10.53 -40.15
N LEU A 79 9.58 -9.67 -40.18
CA LEU A 79 9.46 -8.25 -39.84
C LEU A 79 8.81 -7.48 -41.00
N ILE A 80 7.59 -6.99 -40.77
CA ILE A 80 6.81 -6.27 -41.79
C ILE A 80 6.83 -4.74 -41.60
N ALA A 81 7.15 -4.25 -40.40
CA ALA A 81 7.38 -2.82 -40.16
C ALA A 81 8.31 -2.57 -38.97
N SER A 82 9.12 -1.52 -39.07
CA SER A 82 9.91 -0.98 -37.96
C SER A 82 9.92 0.55 -38.05
N ARG A 83 9.48 1.24 -37.00
CA ARG A 83 9.29 2.69 -37.03
C ARG A 83 9.66 3.35 -35.71
N ARG A 84 10.36 4.47 -35.79
CA ARG A 84 10.59 5.38 -34.66
C ARG A 84 9.57 6.51 -34.71
N PHE A 85 9.04 6.90 -33.56
CA PHE A 85 8.04 7.97 -33.48
C PHE A 85 8.10 8.72 -32.15
N SER A 86 7.62 9.97 -32.15
CA SER A 86 7.52 10.76 -30.93
C SER A 86 6.51 10.15 -29.96
N THR A 87 6.90 10.02 -28.69
CA THR A 87 6.05 9.42 -27.64
C THR A 87 5.06 10.47 -27.15
N SER A 88 3.92 10.57 -27.85
CA SER A 88 2.85 11.51 -27.54
C SER A 88 1.51 10.80 -27.43
N ARG A 89 0.57 11.41 -26.69
CA ARG A 89 -0.79 10.89 -26.58
C ARG A 89 -1.44 10.73 -27.96
N ALA A 90 -1.27 11.71 -28.85
CA ALA A 90 -1.80 11.68 -30.20
C ALA A 90 -1.28 10.48 -31.00
N ASN A 91 0.04 10.23 -30.96
CA ASN A 91 0.65 9.12 -31.71
C ASN A 91 0.25 7.75 -31.16
N ILE A 92 0.13 7.60 -29.84
CA ILE A 92 -0.33 6.34 -29.23
C ILE A 92 -1.81 6.10 -29.53
N THR A 93 -2.65 7.13 -29.50
CA THR A 93 -4.06 7.00 -29.91
C THR A 93 -4.19 6.65 -31.39
N GLN A 94 -3.36 7.23 -32.26
CA GLN A 94 -3.33 6.89 -33.67
C GLN A 94 -2.85 5.46 -33.92
N LEU A 95 -1.82 4.98 -33.20
CA LEU A 95 -1.45 3.58 -33.24
C LEU A 95 -2.61 2.69 -32.81
N ALA A 96 -3.32 3.06 -31.74
CA ALA A 96 -4.45 2.29 -31.22
C ALA A 96 -5.62 2.19 -32.21
N SER A 97 -5.88 3.22 -33.02
CA SER A 97 -6.95 3.18 -34.03
C SER A 97 -6.64 2.26 -35.22
N GLU A 98 -5.37 1.89 -35.42
CA GLU A 98 -4.93 0.97 -36.48
C GLU A 98 -4.92 -0.51 -36.05
N LEU A 99 -5.18 -0.78 -34.77
CA LEU A 99 -5.12 -2.11 -34.17
C LEU A 99 -6.45 -2.87 -34.30
N THR A 100 -6.32 -4.19 -34.41
CA THR A 100 -7.42 -5.16 -34.60
C THR A 100 -7.36 -6.26 -33.54
N ALA A 101 -8.40 -7.10 -33.47
CA ALA A 101 -8.47 -8.21 -32.52
C ALA A 101 -7.36 -9.27 -32.70
N GLN A 102 -6.74 -9.32 -33.89
CA GLN A 102 -5.66 -10.25 -34.21
C GLN A 102 -4.27 -9.72 -33.84
N ASP A 103 -4.19 -8.50 -33.28
CA ASP A 103 -2.93 -7.89 -32.92
C ASP A 103 -2.60 -8.14 -31.44
N VAL A 104 -1.34 -8.45 -31.19
CA VAL A 104 -0.77 -8.58 -29.85
C VAL A 104 0.28 -7.49 -29.67
N VAL A 105 0.03 -6.56 -28.75
CA VAL A 105 0.94 -5.44 -28.45
C VAL A 105 1.67 -5.70 -27.15
N ALA A 106 3.00 -5.75 -27.21
CA ALA A 106 3.87 -6.02 -26.09
C ALA A 106 4.84 -4.88 -25.81
N PHE A 107 4.97 -4.52 -24.53
CA PHE A 107 5.97 -3.55 -24.08
C PHE A 107 6.32 -3.69 -22.61
N GLU A 108 7.52 -3.28 -22.24
CA GLU A 108 7.96 -3.33 -20.86
C GLU A 108 7.26 -2.30 -19.98
N VAL A 109 7.09 -2.66 -18.71
CA VAL A 109 6.60 -1.72 -17.70
C VAL A 109 7.65 -0.65 -17.42
N THR A 110 7.34 0.58 -17.84
CA THR A 110 8.08 1.82 -17.58
C THR A 110 7.16 2.86 -16.91
N THR A 111 7.64 4.08 -16.68
CA THR A 111 6.89 5.15 -15.99
C THR A 111 5.56 5.51 -16.68
N ASN A 112 5.50 5.50 -18.01
CA ASN A 112 4.31 5.88 -18.79
C ASN A 112 3.53 4.66 -19.32
N SER A 113 3.90 3.45 -18.92
CA SER A 113 3.32 2.20 -19.46
C SER A 113 1.83 2.06 -19.18
N TYR A 114 1.31 2.36 -17.98
CA TYR A 114 -0.13 2.21 -17.70
C TYR A 114 -1.02 3.20 -18.47
N PRO A 115 -0.71 4.51 -18.54
CA PRO A 115 -1.45 5.42 -19.41
C PRO A 115 -1.42 5.01 -20.89
N ILE A 116 -0.27 4.55 -21.41
CA ILE A 116 -0.14 4.07 -22.79
C ILE A 116 -0.98 2.82 -23.01
N ALA A 117 -0.91 1.87 -22.09
CA ALA A 117 -1.70 0.64 -22.16
C ALA A 117 -3.21 0.92 -22.13
N ARG A 118 -3.67 1.90 -21.34
CA ARG A 118 -5.07 2.34 -21.36
C ARG A 118 -5.48 2.95 -22.70
N LEU A 119 -4.63 3.75 -23.33
CA LEU A 119 -4.88 4.29 -24.66
C LEU A 119 -4.98 3.18 -25.70
N ILE A 120 -4.11 2.17 -25.62
CA ILE A 120 -4.14 1.03 -26.53
C ILE A 120 -5.35 0.13 -26.23
N SER A 121 -5.83 0.08 -24.99
CA SER A 121 -7.00 -0.72 -24.58
C SER A 121 -8.32 -0.22 -25.17
N SER A 122 -8.35 0.97 -25.80
CA SER A 122 -9.51 1.37 -26.60
C SER A 122 -9.62 0.63 -27.93
N SER A 123 -8.59 -0.14 -28.30
CA SER A 123 -8.59 -1.04 -29.44
C SER A 123 -8.94 -2.48 -29.01
N PRO A 124 -9.38 -3.34 -29.94
CA PRO A 124 -9.65 -4.75 -29.65
C PRO A 124 -8.38 -5.62 -29.50
N ALA A 125 -7.18 -5.04 -29.62
CA ALA A 125 -5.93 -5.80 -29.55
C ALA A 125 -5.63 -6.35 -28.15
N ARG A 126 -4.91 -7.46 -28.09
CA ARG A 126 -4.40 -8.03 -26.85
C ARG A 126 -3.15 -7.29 -26.40
N ILE A 127 -3.12 -6.83 -25.15
CA ILE A 127 -1.98 -6.09 -24.60
C ILE A 127 -1.21 -6.95 -23.61
N ILE A 128 0.13 -6.96 -23.73
CA ILE A 128 1.05 -7.65 -22.83
C ILE A 128 2.05 -6.64 -22.26
N LEU A 129 1.80 -6.23 -21.01
CA LEU A 129 2.80 -5.50 -20.23
C LEU A 129 3.84 -6.47 -19.69
N SER A 130 5.10 -6.34 -20.08
CA SER A 130 6.15 -7.26 -19.65
C SER A 130 6.94 -6.77 -18.44
N ASN A 131 7.35 -7.69 -17.58
CA ASN A 131 8.24 -7.40 -16.46
C ASN A 131 9.69 -7.27 -16.95
N PRO A 132 10.31 -6.07 -16.88
CA PRO A 132 11.63 -5.82 -17.46
C PRO A 132 12.74 -6.70 -16.85
N ILE A 133 12.69 -6.97 -15.54
CA ILE A 133 13.70 -7.78 -14.85
C ILE A 133 13.66 -9.22 -15.36
N LYS A 134 12.45 -9.78 -15.53
CA LYS A 134 12.28 -11.14 -16.03
C LYS A 134 12.52 -11.24 -17.53
N THR A 135 12.10 -10.25 -18.32
CA THR A 135 12.37 -10.20 -19.76
C THR A 135 13.86 -10.19 -20.02
N ARG A 136 14.63 -9.37 -19.28
CA ARG A 136 16.09 -9.35 -19.39
C ARG A 136 16.75 -10.69 -19.09
N THR A 137 16.15 -11.51 -18.22
CA THR A 137 16.67 -12.86 -17.92
C THR A 137 16.50 -13.82 -19.10
N ILE A 138 15.51 -13.58 -19.97
CA ILE A 138 15.18 -14.43 -21.11
C ILE A 138 15.89 -13.97 -22.37
N ALA A 139 16.04 -12.66 -22.56
CA ALA A 139 16.56 -12.07 -23.79
C ALA A 139 17.70 -11.08 -23.51
N GLU A 140 18.79 -11.57 -22.93
CA GLU A 140 20.00 -10.78 -22.74
C GLU A 140 20.82 -10.76 -24.05
N ALA A 141 20.91 -9.59 -24.68
CA ALA A 141 21.69 -9.37 -25.89
C ALA A 141 23.00 -8.62 -25.59
N LYS A 142 24.09 -9.02 -26.25
CA LYS A 142 25.39 -8.30 -26.16
C LYS A 142 25.34 -6.91 -26.81
N ILE A 143 24.53 -6.74 -27.85
CA ILE A 143 24.31 -5.48 -28.55
C ILE A 143 22.88 -5.03 -28.27
N LYS A 144 22.74 -3.86 -27.66
CA LYS A 144 21.45 -3.29 -27.26
C LYS A 144 21.13 -2.04 -28.07
N THR A 145 20.05 -2.08 -28.84
CA THR A 145 19.52 -0.93 -29.57
C THR A 145 18.00 -0.93 -29.51
N ASP A 146 17.36 0.23 -29.52
CA ASP A 146 15.89 0.36 -29.44
C ASP A 146 15.17 -0.50 -30.50
N LYS A 147 15.75 -0.63 -31.71
CA LYS A 147 15.21 -1.47 -32.80
C LYS A 147 15.25 -2.96 -32.49
N ILE A 148 16.36 -3.42 -31.92
CA ILE A 148 16.53 -4.81 -31.51
C ILE A 148 15.60 -5.09 -30.32
N ASP A 149 15.54 -4.21 -29.34
CA ASP A 149 14.70 -4.37 -28.15
C ASP A 149 13.21 -4.47 -28.52
N ALA A 150 12.71 -3.56 -29.37
CA ALA A 150 11.35 -3.62 -29.88
C ALA A 150 11.06 -4.92 -30.65
N ARG A 151 11.99 -5.37 -31.50
CA ARG A 151 11.85 -6.64 -32.23
C ARG A 151 11.83 -7.84 -31.29
N VAL A 152 12.74 -7.90 -30.33
CA VAL A 152 12.83 -8.97 -29.33
C VAL A 152 11.53 -9.05 -28.54
N LEU A 153 10.94 -7.92 -28.14
CA LEU A 153 9.64 -7.90 -27.47
C LEU A 153 8.54 -8.52 -28.33
N ALA A 154 8.50 -8.19 -29.63
CA ALA A 154 7.55 -8.79 -30.57
C ALA A 154 7.76 -10.31 -30.74
N GLU A 155 9.02 -10.75 -30.84
CA GLU A 155 9.37 -12.18 -30.96
C GLU A 155 8.98 -12.96 -29.70
N LEU A 156 9.25 -12.42 -28.51
CA LEU A 156 8.87 -13.04 -27.24
C LEU A 156 7.34 -13.07 -27.06
N ALA A 157 6.63 -12.05 -27.54
CA ALA A 157 5.16 -12.04 -27.55
C ALA A 157 4.61 -13.15 -28.45
N ARG A 158 5.17 -13.26 -29.66
CA ARG A 158 4.84 -14.30 -30.65
C ARG A 158 5.05 -15.70 -30.12
N ALA A 159 6.16 -15.92 -29.42
CA ALA A 159 6.50 -17.20 -28.83
C ALA A 159 5.82 -17.44 -27.46
N ASN A 160 4.99 -16.50 -26.97
CA ASN A 160 4.30 -16.57 -25.67
C ASN A 160 5.24 -16.76 -24.46
N TYR A 161 6.46 -16.19 -24.53
CA TYR A 161 7.46 -16.24 -23.46
C TYR A 161 7.50 -14.98 -22.58
N LEU A 162 6.69 -13.95 -22.89
CA LEU A 162 6.71 -12.71 -22.13
C LEU A 162 6.13 -12.86 -20.71
N PRO A 163 6.88 -12.47 -19.66
CA PRO A 163 6.39 -12.48 -18.29
C PRO A 163 5.44 -11.30 -18.06
N ALA A 164 4.14 -11.54 -18.22
CA ALA A 164 3.10 -10.52 -18.08
C ALA A 164 2.99 -9.90 -16.68
N VAL A 165 2.69 -8.61 -16.64
CA VAL A 165 2.40 -7.80 -15.46
C VAL A 165 0.92 -7.44 -15.50
N TRP A 166 0.25 -7.65 -14.37
CA TRP A 166 -1.13 -7.23 -14.18
C TRP A 166 -1.25 -5.70 -14.12
N MET A 167 -2.22 -5.16 -14.86
CA MET A 167 -2.56 -3.75 -14.83
C MET A 167 -3.54 -3.46 -13.67
N PRO A 168 -3.26 -2.46 -12.82
CA PRO A 168 -4.22 -2.01 -11.82
C PRO A 168 -5.45 -1.34 -12.45
N ASP A 169 -6.60 -1.52 -11.81
CA ASP A 169 -7.77 -0.67 -12.05
C ASP A 169 -7.48 0.78 -11.60
N PRO A 170 -8.28 1.78 -12.06
CA PRO A 170 -8.03 3.19 -11.76
C PRO A 170 -7.95 3.50 -10.25
N ASP A 171 -8.76 2.83 -9.43
CA ASP A 171 -8.79 3.08 -7.99
C ASP A 171 -7.54 2.51 -7.30
N THR A 172 -7.13 1.30 -7.67
CA THR A 172 -5.88 0.70 -7.19
C THR A 172 -4.66 1.52 -7.62
N GLU A 173 -4.63 2.03 -8.85
CA GLU A 173 -3.54 2.87 -9.34
C GLU A 173 -3.46 4.20 -8.60
N ALA A 174 -4.58 4.90 -8.44
CA ALA A 174 -4.65 6.14 -7.67
C ALA A 174 -4.17 5.93 -6.24
N LEU A 175 -4.61 4.84 -5.58
CA LEU A 175 -4.17 4.52 -4.23
C LEU A 175 -2.67 4.22 -4.18
N ARG A 176 -2.09 3.55 -5.18
CA ARG A 176 -0.63 3.36 -5.27
C ARG A 176 0.11 4.68 -5.38
N HIS A 177 -0.37 5.64 -6.19
CA HIS A 177 0.25 6.96 -6.31
C HIS A 177 0.22 7.71 -4.99
N LEU A 178 -0.93 7.76 -4.30
CA LEU A 178 -1.04 8.38 -2.98
C LEU A 178 -0.07 7.75 -1.95
N PHE A 179 0.15 6.43 -2.02
CA PHE A 179 1.11 5.74 -1.17
C PHE A 179 2.56 6.03 -1.54
N CYS A 180 2.88 6.18 -2.84
CA CYS A 180 4.18 6.63 -3.30
C CYS A 180 4.48 8.05 -2.79
N ASP A 181 3.52 8.96 -2.88
CA ASP A 181 3.65 10.34 -2.39
C ASP A 181 3.89 10.35 -0.87
N ARG A 182 3.07 9.60 -0.13
CA ARG A 182 3.26 9.42 1.31
C ARG A 182 4.65 8.87 1.62
N ARG A 183 5.12 7.88 0.87
CA ARG A 183 6.45 7.27 1.08
C ARG A 183 7.56 8.28 0.88
N SER A 184 7.51 9.07 -0.19
CA SER A 184 8.47 10.15 -0.48
C SER A 184 8.55 11.16 0.68
N LEU A 185 7.41 11.57 1.24
CA LEU A 185 7.39 12.46 2.41
C LEU A 185 7.99 11.81 3.67
N VAL A 186 7.73 10.53 3.91
CA VAL A 186 8.31 9.79 5.04
C VAL A 186 9.82 9.64 4.91
N ASP A 187 10.32 9.40 3.70
CA ASP A 187 11.75 9.27 3.43
C ASP A 187 12.46 10.61 3.70
N ARG A 188 11.96 11.71 3.12
CA ARG A 188 12.48 13.06 3.40
C ARG A 188 12.42 13.43 4.89
N ARG A 189 11.32 13.13 5.57
CA ARG A 189 11.20 13.36 7.03
C ARG A 189 12.29 12.60 7.78
N THR A 190 12.58 11.37 7.39
CA THR A 190 13.62 10.53 8.01
C THR A 190 15.00 11.11 7.75
N GLU A 191 15.26 11.59 6.53
CA GLU A 191 16.50 12.28 6.17
C GLU A 191 16.73 13.55 7.00
N LEU A 192 15.70 14.39 7.20
CA LEU A 192 15.80 15.57 8.07
C LEU A 192 16.10 15.20 9.51
N LYS A 193 15.39 14.20 10.06
CA LYS A 193 15.63 13.71 11.43
C LYS A 193 17.06 13.18 11.60
N ASN A 194 17.56 12.43 10.62
CA ASN A 194 18.94 11.97 10.62
C ASN A 194 19.93 13.13 10.52
N THR A 195 19.64 14.15 9.70
CA THR A 195 20.48 15.34 9.59
C THR A 195 20.53 16.12 10.91
N LEU A 196 19.40 16.27 11.60
CA LEU A 196 19.33 16.86 12.94
C LEU A 196 20.19 16.08 13.94
N HIS A 197 20.07 14.74 13.94
CA HIS A 197 20.95 13.89 14.76
C HIS A 197 22.43 14.05 14.40
N SER A 198 22.78 14.14 13.12
CA SER A 198 24.16 14.32 12.67
C SER A 198 24.76 15.66 13.11
N ILE A 199 23.97 16.74 13.11
CA ILE A 199 24.43 18.04 13.62
C ILE A 199 24.73 17.95 15.11
N LEU A 200 23.81 17.38 15.91
CA LEU A 200 24.04 17.20 17.35
C LEU A 200 25.27 16.33 17.62
N HIS A 201 25.39 15.20 16.93
CA HIS A 201 26.50 14.27 17.09
C HIS A 201 27.85 14.91 16.74
N ARG A 202 27.93 15.67 15.64
CA ARG A 202 29.17 16.37 15.24
C ARG A 202 29.64 17.40 16.28
N ASN A 203 28.69 18.04 16.95
CA ASN A 203 28.98 19.00 18.02
C ASN A 203 29.14 18.35 19.39
N LEU A 204 29.22 17.02 19.47
CA LEU A 204 29.33 16.26 20.73
C LEU A 204 28.15 16.52 21.70
N ILE A 205 27.00 16.94 21.17
CA ILE A 205 25.80 17.23 21.95
C ILE A 205 25.03 15.94 22.18
N SER A 206 25.07 15.46 23.41
CA SER A 206 24.31 14.28 23.85
C SER A 206 22.97 14.68 24.47
N TYR A 207 21.99 13.78 24.38
CA TYR A 207 20.65 13.96 24.99
C TYR A 207 20.07 12.62 25.46
N GLU A 208 19.22 12.66 26.48
CA GLU A 208 18.64 11.46 27.12
C GLU A 208 17.17 11.21 26.71
N PHE A 209 16.66 11.96 25.72
CA PHE A 209 15.31 11.76 25.24
C PHE A 209 15.15 10.43 24.51
N LYS A 210 14.13 9.65 24.89
CA LYS A 210 13.71 8.47 24.12
C LYS A 210 13.22 8.81 22.71
N ASP A 211 12.61 9.99 22.55
CA ASP A 211 12.17 10.54 21.28
C ASP A 211 12.54 12.02 21.22
N LEU A 212 13.63 12.32 20.51
CA LEU A 212 14.13 13.68 20.32
C LEU A 212 13.08 14.59 19.66
N PHE A 213 12.20 14.03 18.83
CA PHE A 213 11.18 14.80 18.11
C PHE A 213 9.83 14.79 18.83
N GLY A 214 9.76 14.17 20.01
CA GLY A 214 8.62 14.27 20.91
C GLY A 214 8.57 15.64 21.60
N LYS A 215 7.51 15.91 22.36
CA LYS A 215 7.26 17.24 22.97
C LYS A 215 8.47 17.81 23.75
N ALA A 216 9.08 17.00 24.62
CA ALA A 216 10.19 17.44 25.46
C ALA A 216 11.48 17.68 24.65
N GLY A 217 11.83 16.76 23.75
CA GLY A 217 13.00 16.92 22.90
C GLY A 217 12.84 18.06 21.89
N ARG A 218 11.63 18.31 21.40
CA ARG A 218 11.33 19.44 20.50
C ARG A 218 11.52 20.79 21.19
N LEU A 219 11.01 20.93 22.42
CA LEU A 219 11.23 22.12 23.24
C LEU A 219 12.72 22.33 23.52
N TRP A 220 13.45 21.26 23.82
CA TRP A 220 14.90 21.33 24.02
C TRP A 220 15.65 21.75 22.75
N LEU A 221 15.29 21.21 21.59
CA LEU A 221 15.83 21.65 20.29
C LEU A 221 15.54 23.12 20.02
N GLU A 222 14.35 23.61 20.36
CA GLU A 222 13.98 25.02 20.23
C GLU A 222 14.84 25.91 21.14
N ASN A 223 15.10 25.47 22.37
CA ASN A 223 15.99 26.17 23.30
C ASN A 223 17.45 26.20 22.82
N ILE A 224 17.94 25.14 22.16
CA ILE A 224 19.24 25.17 21.46
C ILE A 224 19.21 26.24 20.37
N CYS A 225 18.17 26.24 19.54
CA CYS A 225 18.05 27.18 18.43
C CYS A 225 17.97 28.64 18.89
N SER A 226 17.39 28.92 20.06
CA SER A 226 17.24 30.26 20.63
C SER A 226 18.44 30.71 21.48
N GLY A 227 19.43 29.83 21.72
CA GLY A 227 20.56 30.12 22.60
C GLY A 227 20.20 30.18 24.08
N GLN A 228 19.04 29.63 24.46
CA GLN A 228 18.51 29.61 25.83
C GLN A 228 18.98 28.39 26.63
N THR A 229 20.06 27.73 26.20
CA THR A 229 20.59 26.53 26.83
C THR A 229 22.09 26.65 27.03
N SER A 230 22.65 25.92 27.99
CA SER A 230 24.09 25.84 28.24
C SER A 230 24.85 24.97 27.25
N VAL A 231 24.15 24.37 26.28
CA VAL A 231 24.75 23.55 25.22
C VAL A 231 25.60 24.42 24.31
N ASP A 232 26.88 24.09 24.21
CA ASP A 232 27.80 24.70 23.26
C ASP A 232 27.47 24.21 21.84
N CYS A 233 26.90 25.09 21.04
CA CYS A 233 26.48 24.85 19.67
C CYS A 233 26.63 26.16 18.92
N ASP A 234 27.44 26.19 17.86
CA ASP A 234 27.76 27.45 17.17
C ASP A 234 26.54 28.13 16.51
N ALA A 235 26.67 29.40 16.15
CA ALA A 235 25.58 30.18 15.57
C ALA A 235 25.06 29.63 14.22
N LEU A 236 25.96 29.05 13.40
CA LEU A 236 25.60 28.49 12.10
C LEU A 236 24.78 27.21 12.28
N ASP A 237 25.18 26.33 13.18
CA ASP A 237 24.46 25.10 13.47
C ASP A 237 23.14 25.35 14.16
N ARG A 238 23.04 26.33 15.06
CA ARG A 238 21.73 26.78 15.57
C ARG A 238 20.80 27.25 14.46
N LEU A 239 21.31 27.99 13.47
CA LEU A 239 20.53 28.41 12.30
C LEU A 239 20.08 27.21 11.45
N ARG A 240 21.00 26.26 11.20
CA ARG A 240 20.71 25.04 10.43
C ARG A 240 19.68 24.15 11.13
N LEU A 241 19.82 23.93 12.43
CA LEU A 241 18.84 23.20 13.26
C LEU A 241 17.46 23.85 13.13
N ARG A 242 17.38 25.18 13.28
CA ARG A 242 16.12 25.92 13.15
C ARG A 242 15.47 25.72 11.78
N ALA A 243 16.24 25.83 10.69
CA ALA A 243 15.73 25.64 9.34
C ALA A 243 15.19 24.22 9.10
N LEU A 244 15.94 23.20 9.55
CA LEU A 244 15.54 21.79 9.46
C LEU A 244 14.28 21.49 10.27
N LEU A 245 14.14 22.12 11.42
CA LEU A 245 12.98 21.98 12.31
C LEU A 245 11.70 22.56 11.67
N VAL A 246 11.80 23.75 11.06
CA VAL A 246 10.69 24.34 10.30
C VAL A 246 10.28 23.44 9.13
N GLU A 247 11.25 22.90 8.40
CA GLU A 247 10.96 22.01 7.28
C GLU A 247 10.37 20.67 7.75
N LEU A 248 10.83 20.16 8.89
CA LEU A 248 10.25 18.97 9.51
C LEU A 248 8.77 19.17 9.84
N ASP A 249 8.40 20.32 10.43
CA ASP A 249 7.00 20.64 10.75
C ASP A 249 6.13 20.72 9.48
N ARG A 250 6.66 21.29 8.39
CA ARG A 250 5.98 21.34 7.08
C ARG A 250 5.76 19.95 6.50
N LEU A 251 6.77 19.08 6.54
CA LEU A 251 6.64 17.70 6.07
C LEU A 251 5.65 16.91 6.91
N GLU A 252 5.62 17.09 8.23
CA GLU A 252 4.64 16.44 9.11
C GLU A 252 3.20 16.89 8.81
N ALA A 253 3.00 18.19 8.51
CA ALA A 253 1.71 18.69 8.04
C ALA A 253 1.30 18.09 6.69
N SER A 254 2.21 18.07 5.71
CA SER A 254 1.97 17.45 4.40
C SER A 254 1.66 15.95 4.50
N LEU A 255 2.34 15.24 5.40
CA LEU A 255 2.07 13.83 5.65
C LEU A 255 0.66 13.62 6.20
N CYS A 256 0.24 14.46 7.16
CA CYS A 256 -1.14 14.43 7.67
C CYS A 256 -2.16 14.73 6.56
N ASP A 257 -1.85 15.66 5.66
CA ASP A 257 -2.73 16.01 4.54
C ASP A 257 -2.87 14.85 3.54
N VAL A 258 -1.77 14.17 3.19
CA VAL A 258 -1.80 12.99 2.30
C VAL A 258 -2.57 11.83 2.95
N GLU A 259 -2.36 11.57 4.24
CA GLU A 259 -3.16 10.56 4.97
C GLU A 259 -4.65 10.91 5.00
N GLY A 260 -4.98 12.21 5.07
CA GLY A 260 -6.33 12.75 4.85
C GLY A 260 -6.92 12.40 3.49
N VAL A 261 -6.15 12.59 2.40
CA VAL A 261 -6.60 12.21 1.05
C VAL A 261 -6.85 10.72 0.97
N ILE A 262 -5.92 9.90 1.49
CA ILE A 262 -6.05 8.45 1.46
C ILE A 262 -7.34 8.01 2.18
N ALA A 263 -7.61 8.58 3.35
CA ALA A 263 -8.83 8.28 4.11
C ALA A 263 -10.09 8.70 3.34
N ALA A 264 -10.12 9.90 2.76
CA ALA A 264 -11.25 10.40 1.97
C ALA A 264 -11.49 9.53 0.72
N PHE A 265 -10.44 9.30 -0.06
CA PHE A 265 -10.46 8.49 -1.28
C PHE A 265 -11.05 7.10 -1.05
N ILE A 266 -10.66 6.43 0.05
CA ILE A 266 -11.20 5.12 0.44
C ILE A 266 -12.64 5.23 0.94
N THR A 267 -12.96 6.23 1.77
CA THR A 267 -14.29 6.36 2.38
C THR A 267 -15.38 6.65 1.35
N GLU A 268 -15.04 7.37 0.28
CA GLU A 268 -15.93 7.67 -0.85
C GLU A 268 -16.23 6.45 -1.74
N ARG A 269 -15.41 5.40 -1.66
CA ARG A 269 -15.54 4.19 -2.48
C ARG A 269 -15.99 3.02 -1.62
N ALA A 270 -17.25 2.60 -1.79
CA ALA A 270 -17.89 1.58 -0.95
C ALA A 270 -17.07 0.27 -0.85
N HIS A 271 -16.55 -0.22 -1.98
CA HIS A 271 -15.77 -1.46 -2.02
C HIS A 271 -14.42 -1.34 -1.28
N LEU A 272 -13.69 -0.23 -1.44
CA LEU A 272 -12.45 0.03 -0.70
C LEU A 272 -12.71 0.22 0.78
N ARG A 273 -13.76 0.95 1.15
CA ARG A 273 -14.16 1.17 2.54
C ARG A 273 -14.47 -0.14 3.24
N ALA A 274 -15.30 -0.99 2.63
CA ALA A 274 -15.65 -2.30 3.20
C ALA A 274 -14.41 -3.19 3.38
N ASN A 275 -13.51 -3.19 2.38
CA ASN A 275 -12.26 -3.94 2.47
C ASN A 275 -11.32 -3.38 3.56
N LEU A 276 -11.20 -2.05 3.67
CA LEU A 276 -10.39 -1.44 4.72
C LEU A 276 -10.97 -1.75 6.11
N ASP A 277 -12.30 -1.65 6.29
CA ASP A 277 -12.96 -1.94 7.57
C ASP A 277 -12.70 -3.39 8.03
N ARG A 278 -12.66 -4.35 7.10
CA ARG A 278 -12.23 -5.73 7.36
C ARG A 278 -10.78 -5.81 7.79
N LEU A 279 -9.86 -5.12 7.10
CA LEU A 279 -8.45 -5.12 7.49
C LEU A 279 -8.22 -4.42 8.84
N LEU A 280 -9.01 -3.39 9.15
CA LEU A 280 -8.99 -2.71 10.44
C LEU A 280 -9.53 -3.57 11.59
N SER A 281 -10.13 -4.74 11.35
CA SER A 281 -10.41 -5.70 12.42
C SER A 281 -9.14 -6.34 13.01
N ILE A 282 -8.05 -6.38 12.24
CA ILE A 282 -6.80 -7.01 12.62
C ILE A 282 -6.00 -6.09 13.57
N PRO A 283 -5.53 -6.59 14.74
CA PRO A 283 -4.60 -5.85 15.58
C PRO A 283 -3.30 -5.49 14.84
N GLY A 284 -2.82 -4.26 15.00
CA GLY A 284 -1.62 -3.78 14.28
C GLY A 284 -1.88 -3.22 12.88
N VAL A 285 -3.08 -3.42 12.33
CA VAL A 285 -3.47 -2.79 11.06
C VAL A 285 -4.24 -1.50 11.34
N ASN A 286 -3.71 -0.39 10.85
CA ASN A 286 -4.29 0.96 10.87
C ASN A 286 -4.59 1.43 9.43
N LEU A 287 -4.95 2.70 9.24
CA LEU A 287 -5.17 3.27 7.91
C LEU A 287 -4.00 3.03 6.96
N VAL A 288 -2.78 3.39 7.39
CA VAL A 288 -1.58 3.32 6.54
C VAL A 288 -1.28 1.88 6.13
N VAL A 289 -1.30 0.95 7.09
CA VAL A 289 -1.09 -0.47 6.80
C VAL A 289 -2.21 -1.01 5.91
N GLY A 290 -3.47 -0.82 6.30
CA GLY A 290 -4.61 -1.37 5.59
C GLY A 290 -4.70 -0.85 4.15
N ALA A 291 -4.65 0.48 3.98
CA ALA A 291 -4.70 1.08 2.66
C ALA A 291 -3.47 0.74 1.80
N GLY A 292 -2.28 0.60 2.39
CA GLY A 292 -1.08 0.19 1.66
C GLY A 292 -1.15 -1.26 1.21
N LEU A 293 -1.76 -2.14 2.01
CA LEU A 293 -2.06 -3.51 1.61
C LEU A 293 -3.08 -3.55 0.47
N LEU A 294 -4.17 -2.78 0.56
CA LEU A 294 -5.16 -2.67 -0.54
C LEU A 294 -4.51 -2.17 -1.83
N ALA A 295 -3.66 -1.14 -1.76
CA ALA A 295 -2.92 -0.63 -2.91
C ALA A 295 -2.00 -1.69 -3.53
N ALA A 296 -1.34 -2.50 -2.70
CA ALA A 296 -0.44 -3.56 -3.17
C ALA A 296 -1.20 -4.70 -3.86
N ILE A 297 -2.33 -5.11 -3.27
CA ILE A 297 -3.16 -6.24 -3.70
C ILE A 297 -3.95 -5.87 -4.96
N GLY A 298 -4.69 -4.77 -4.92
CA GLY A 298 -5.73 -4.44 -5.87
C GLY A 298 -6.92 -5.38 -5.73
N ASP A 299 -7.43 -5.88 -6.86
CA ASP A 299 -8.39 -6.98 -6.85
C ASP A 299 -7.80 -8.23 -6.18
N ILE A 300 -8.51 -8.80 -5.21
CA ILE A 300 -8.08 -10.00 -4.50
C ILE A 300 -8.23 -11.27 -5.35
N THR A 301 -9.17 -11.30 -6.30
CA THR A 301 -9.50 -12.51 -7.06
C THR A 301 -8.36 -12.97 -7.98
N ARG A 302 -7.46 -12.07 -8.36
CA ARG A 302 -6.24 -12.38 -9.11
C ARG A 302 -5.28 -13.35 -8.39
N PHE A 303 -5.47 -13.58 -7.10
CA PHE A 303 -4.68 -14.52 -6.32
C PHE A 303 -5.47 -15.80 -6.09
N ALA A 304 -5.12 -16.87 -6.80
CA ALA A 304 -5.78 -18.18 -6.67
C ALA A 304 -5.66 -18.82 -5.27
N SER A 305 -4.75 -18.34 -4.41
CA SER A 305 -4.67 -18.80 -3.02
C SER A 305 -3.96 -17.81 -2.11
N ALA A 306 -4.20 -17.93 -0.80
CA ALA A 306 -3.50 -17.21 0.25
C ALA A 306 -1.96 -17.32 0.15
N LYS A 307 -1.43 -18.50 -0.21
CA LYS A 307 0.00 -18.72 -0.40
C LYS A 307 0.57 -17.90 -1.57
N ARG A 308 -0.20 -17.67 -2.64
CA ARG A 308 0.20 -16.82 -3.77
C ARG A 308 0.29 -15.35 -3.36
N LEU A 309 -0.62 -14.86 -2.51
CA LEU A 309 -0.50 -13.50 -1.96
C LEU A 309 0.75 -13.35 -1.07
N ALA A 310 1.00 -14.30 -0.16
CA ALA A 310 2.21 -14.29 0.64
C ALA A 310 3.50 -14.34 -0.21
N SER A 311 3.48 -15.10 -1.31
CA SER A 311 4.58 -15.14 -2.28
C SER A 311 4.76 -13.82 -3.01
N TYR A 312 3.68 -13.12 -3.36
CA TYR A 312 3.72 -11.81 -4.01
C TYR A 312 4.31 -10.72 -3.11
N PHE A 313 4.15 -10.83 -1.79
CA PHE A 313 4.86 -9.98 -0.82
C PHE A 313 6.32 -10.41 -0.58
N GLY A 314 6.76 -11.54 -1.16
CA GLY A 314 8.10 -12.07 -0.96
C GLY A 314 8.36 -12.57 0.47
N LEU A 315 7.30 -13.01 1.17
CA LEU A 315 7.33 -13.53 2.55
C LEU A 315 7.51 -15.05 2.61
N VAL A 316 7.54 -15.73 1.46
CA VAL A 316 7.77 -17.17 1.35
C VAL A 316 9.28 -17.48 1.35
N PRO A 317 9.71 -18.60 1.95
CA PRO A 317 11.11 -19.04 1.90
C PRO A 317 11.49 -19.42 0.46
N SER A 318 12.76 -19.24 0.10
CA SER A 318 13.32 -19.84 -1.11
C SER A 318 13.36 -21.35 -0.97
N THR A 319 13.17 -22.05 -2.09
CA THR A 319 13.20 -23.52 -2.18
C THR A 319 14.34 -23.93 -3.11
N TYR A 320 15.19 -24.83 -2.63
CA TYR A 320 16.18 -25.52 -3.45
C TYR A 320 15.84 -27.01 -3.45
N GLN A 321 15.54 -27.53 -4.63
CA GLN A 321 15.22 -28.93 -4.85
C GLN A 321 15.83 -29.35 -6.19
N SER A 322 16.66 -30.38 -6.18
CA SER A 322 17.32 -30.93 -7.38
C SER A 322 17.18 -32.45 -7.37
N GLY A 323 16.66 -33.04 -8.44
CA GLY A 323 16.35 -34.47 -8.51
C GLY A 323 15.44 -34.92 -7.36
N ASP A 324 15.70 -36.11 -6.81
CA ASP A 324 14.91 -36.71 -5.73
C ASP A 324 15.26 -36.19 -4.32
N THR A 325 16.09 -35.14 -4.21
CA THR A 325 16.45 -34.60 -2.88
C THR A 325 15.30 -33.86 -2.23
N ARG A 326 15.13 -34.05 -0.92
CA ARG A 326 14.13 -33.32 -0.13
C ARG A 326 14.36 -31.81 -0.25
N ALA A 327 13.29 -31.08 -0.58
CA ALA A 327 13.33 -29.63 -0.72
C ALA A 327 13.93 -28.94 0.53
N ARG A 328 15.01 -28.18 0.33
CA ARG A 328 15.62 -27.36 1.37
C ARG A 328 15.06 -25.93 1.30
N HIS A 329 14.69 -25.38 2.45
CA HIS A 329 14.14 -24.03 2.55
C HIS A 329 15.16 -23.03 3.09
N GLY A 330 15.37 -21.94 2.35
CA GLY A 330 16.30 -20.86 2.71
C GLY A 330 15.63 -19.63 3.31
N ARG A 331 16.27 -18.46 3.11
CA ARG A 331 15.74 -17.14 3.52
C ARG A 331 14.48 -16.81 2.71
N ILE A 332 13.70 -15.82 3.16
CA ILE A 332 12.58 -15.31 2.36
C ILE A 332 13.08 -14.79 1.01
N THR A 333 12.28 -14.97 -0.05
CA THR A 333 12.70 -14.62 -1.41
C THR A 333 12.94 -13.12 -1.58
N LYS A 334 12.23 -12.28 -0.80
CA LYS A 334 12.17 -10.82 -0.95
C LYS A 334 11.71 -10.34 -2.35
N LYS A 335 11.35 -11.25 -3.24
CA LYS A 335 10.83 -10.98 -4.58
C LYS A 335 9.39 -10.47 -4.47
N GLY A 336 9.12 -9.26 -4.93
CA GLY A 336 7.81 -8.60 -4.81
C GLY A 336 7.92 -7.19 -4.23
N ARG A 337 6.78 -6.55 -3.95
CA ARG A 337 6.72 -5.17 -3.43
C ARG A 337 7.29 -5.09 -2.00
N SER A 338 8.39 -4.36 -1.84
CA SER A 338 9.08 -4.14 -0.56
C SER A 338 8.19 -3.47 0.48
N GLU A 339 7.37 -2.51 0.05
CA GLU A 339 6.53 -1.70 0.92
C GLU A 339 5.45 -2.56 1.58
N ALA A 340 4.78 -3.42 0.79
CA ALA A 340 3.75 -4.33 1.31
C ALA A 340 4.33 -5.32 2.32
N ARG A 341 5.54 -5.83 2.06
CA ARG A 341 6.28 -6.68 2.99
C ARG A 341 6.60 -5.96 4.29
N TRP A 342 7.11 -4.73 4.20
CA TRP A 342 7.41 -3.92 5.38
C TRP A 342 6.15 -3.65 6.21
N LEU A 343 5.06 -3.20 5.59
CA LEU A 343 3.77 -2.99 6.27
C LEU A 343 3.26 -4.25 6.97
N ALA A 344 3.38 -5.42 6.34
CA ALA A 344 3.00 -6.69 6.96
C ALA A 344 3.89 -7.05 8.16
N VAL A 345 5.18 -6.73 8.11
CA VAL A 345 6.12 -6.96 9.23
C VAL A 345 5.83 -6.00 10.39
N GLU A 346 5.57 -4.72 10.12
CA GLU A 346 5.16 -3.74 11.14
C GLU A 346 3.86 -4.16 11.84
N ALA A 347 2.86 -4.57 11.05
CA ALA A 347 1.61 -5.09 11.61
C ALA A 347 1.84 -6.36 12.45
N ALA A 348 2.73 -7.25 12.00
CA ALA A 348 3.09 -8.46 12.73
C ALA A 348 3.75 -8.19 14.08
N GLU A 349 4.56 -7.13 14.22
CA GLU A 349 5.15 -6.70 15.50
C GLU A 349 4.11 -6.32 16.55
N HIS A 350 2.97 -5.78 16.13
CA HIS A 350 1.83 -5.52 17.00
C HIS A 350 0.99 -6.78 17.23
N LEU A 351 0.75 -7.56 16.18
CA LEU A 351 -0.10 -8.74 16.20
C LEU A 351 0.47 -9.84 17.10
N ARG A 352 1.79 -9.99 17.19
CA ARG A 352 2.43 -10.94 18.12
C ARG A 352 2.14 -10.64 19.61
N LYS A 353 1.74 -9.41 19.94
CA LYS A 353 1.41 -9.00 21.32
C LYS A 353 -0.09 -9.19 21.61
N ALA A 354 -0.92 -9.28 20.57
CA ALA A 354 -2.35 -9.49 20.72
C ALA A 354 -2.66 -10.95 21.11
N PRO A 355 -3.71 -11.21 21.90
CA PRO A 355 -4.17 -12.58 22.16
C PRO A 355 -4.62 -13.23 20.84
N GLY A 356 -4.46 -14.56 20.74
CA GLY A 356 -4.90 -15.35 19.59
C GLY A 356 -3.79 -16.19 18.94
N PRO A 357 -4.13 -16.89 17.84
CA PRO A 357 -3.29 -17.94 17.25
C PRO A 357 -1.96 -17.41 16.69
N LEU A 358 -1.91 -16.15 16.26
CA LEU A 358 -0.70 -15.55 15.70
C LEU A 358 0.34 -15.22 16.79
N ARG A 359 -0.07 -14.92 18.02
CA ARG A 359 0.83 -14.84 19.18
C ARG A 359 1.37 -16.21 19.56
N ALA A 360 0.52 -17.25 19.55
CA ALA A 360 0.98 -18.62 19.79
C ALA A 360 2.01 -19.07 18.75
N LEU A 361 1.78 -18.76 17.46
CA LEU A 361 2.73 -18.98 16.38
C LEU A 361 4.06 -18.25 16.63
N PHE A 362 4.00 -16.96 16.95
CA PHE A 362 5.18 -16.16 17.28
C PHE A 362 6.00 -16.80 18.40
N THR A 363 5.37 -17.10 19.54
CA THR A 363 6.05 -17.67 20.70
C THR A 363 6.73 -18.99 20.36
N ARG A 364 6.03 -19.87 19.62
CA ARG A 364 6.59 -21.18 19.21
C ARG A 364 7.79 -21.04 18.29
N VAL A 365 7.76 -20.14 17.31
CA VAL A 365 8.87 -19.94 16.37
C VAL A 365 10.02 -19.18 17.03
N SER A 366 9.72 -18.17 17.85
CA SER A 366 10.70 -17.33 18.51
C SER A 366 11.61 -18.15 19.42
N LYS A 367 11.04 -19.09 20.20
CA LYS A 367 11.79 -20.03 21.04
C LYS A 367 12.81 -20.88 20.26
N LYS A 368 12.58 -21.16 18.98
CA LYS A 368 13.43 -22.05 18.17
C LYS A 368 14.37 -21.32 17.22
N ARG A 369 13.97 -20.14 16.72
CA ARG A 369 14.65 -19.46 15.60
C ARG A 369 14.89 -17.96 15.82
N GLY A 370 14.56 -17.45 17.00
CA GLY A 370 14.75 -16.05 17.38
C GLY A 370 13.61 -15.13 16.92
N HIS A 371 13.63 -13.92 17.47
CA HIS A 371 12.59 -12.90 17.34
C HIS A 371 12.26 -12.55 15.89
N ASN A 372 13.27 -12.14 15.11
CA ASN A 372 13.07 -11.63 13.75
C ASN A 372 12.44 -12.67 12.81
N VAL A 373 12.86 -13.94 12.93
CA VAL A 373 12.29 -15.05 12.12
C VAL A 373 10.83 -15.29 12.51
N ALA A 374 10.50 -15.20 13.80
CA ALA A 374 9.14 -15.35 14.28
C ALA A 374 8.21 -14.23 13.81
N VAL A 375 8.68 -12.97 13.80
CA VAL A 375 7.92 -11.84 13.25
C VAL A 375 7.61 -12.05 11.77
N VAL A 376 8.61 -12.46 10.97
CA VAL A 376 8.41 -12.75 9.54
C VAL A 376 7.44 -13.92 9.33
N ALA A 377 7.46 -14.94 10.19
CA ALA A 377 6.49 -16.03 10.15
C ALA A 377 5.05 -15.54 10.43
N VAL A 378 4.88 -14.62 11.38
CA VAL A 378 3.58 -13.96 11.62
C VAL A 378 3.18 -13.09 10.43
N ALA A 379 4.09 -12.31 9.85
CA ALA A 379 3.82 -11.47 8.68
C ALA A 379 3.35 -12.31 7.47
N ARG A 380 3.97 -13.48 7.24
CA ARG A 380 3.51 -14.44 6.23
C ARG A 380 2.08 -14.90 6.50
N LYS A 381 1.78 -15.29 7.75
CA LYS A 381 0.43 -15.70 8.13
C LYS A 381 -0.59 -14.56 8.10
N LEU A 382 -0.16 -13.33 8.34
CA LEU A 382 -0.97 -12.14 8.16
C LEU A 382 -1.32 -11.93 6.69
N ALA A 383 -0.38 -12.11 5.75
CA ALA A 383 -0.70 -12.04 4.32
C ALA A 383 -1.72 -13.13 3.91
N GLU A 384 -1.56 -14.36 4.42
CA GLU A 384 -2.55 -15.43 4.20
C GLU A 384 -3.92 -15.08 4.80
N LEU A 385 -3.95 -14.50 6.01
CA LEU A 385 -5.16 -14.04 6.68
C LEU A 385 -5.87 -12.94 5.88
N VAL A 386 -5.14 -11.93 5.42
CA VAL A 386 -5.67 -10.82 4.59
C VAL A 386 -6.39 -11.37 3.36
N TRP A 387 -5.81 -12.37 2.70
CA TRP A 387 -6.47 -13.04 1.57
C TRP A 387 -7.81 -13.66 1.97
N HIS A 388 -7.86 -14.38 3.09
CA HIS A 388 -9.10 -14.99 3.58
C HIS A 388 -10.17 -13.96 3.97
N LEU A 389 -9.80 -12.86 4.65
CA LEU A 389 -10.77 -11.83 5.06
C LEU A 389 -11.36 -11.12 3.84
N LEU A 390 -10.55 -10.80 2.84
CA LEU A 390 -11.00 -10.12 1.63
C LEU A 390 -11.84 -11.04 0.72
N THR A 391 -11.45 -12.31 0.56
CA THR A 391 -12.20 -13.27 -0.27
C THR A 391 -13.50 -13.72 0.37
N LYS A 392 -13.49 -14.02 1.67
CA LYS A 392 -14.69 -14.46 2.41
C LYS A 392 -15.57 -13.30 2.89
N GLN A 393 -15.10 -12.07 2.71
CA GLN A 393 -15.79 -10.86 3.13
C GLN A 393 -16.12 -10.79 4.63
N GLN A 394 -15.26 -11.37 5.47
CA GLN A 394 -15.44 -11.49 6.92
C GLN A 394 -14.41 -10.68 7.70
N ASP A 395 -14.77 -10.29 8.92
CA ASP A 395 -13.87 -9.66 9.87
C ASP A 395 -12.97 -10.71 10.56
N TYR A 396 -11.89 -10.25 11.17
CA TYR A 396 -10.96 -11.11 11.89
C TYR A 396 -11.61 -11.68 13.15
N LEU A 397 -11.62 -13.01 13.27
CA LEU A 397 -12.28 -13.70 14.38
C LEU A 397 -11.81 -13.26 15.78
N TYR A 398 -10.53 -12.94 15.94
CA TYR A 398 -9.95 -12.49 17.22
C TYR A 398 -9.82 -10.96 17.30
N GLU A 399 -10.74 -10.26 16.63
CA GLU A 399 -10.88 -8.81 16.70
C GLU A 399 -11.14 -8.33 18.13
N LYS A 400 -10.73 -7.09 18.42
CA LYS A 400 -11.14 -6.36 19.62
C LYS A 400 -12.14 -5.27 19.21
N PRO A 401 -13.46 -5.50 19.32
CA PRO A 401 -14.46 -4.64 18.68
C PRO A 401 -14.29 -3.14 18.98
N HIS A 402 -14.08 -2.78 20.25
CA HIS A 402 -13.86 -1.39 20.65
C HIS A 402 -12.66 -0.73 19.94
N ARG A 403 -11.53 -1.44 19.80
CA ARG A 403 -10.34 -0.92 19.12
C ARG A 403 -10.57 -0.75 17.62
N SER A 404 -11.29 -1.67 17.01
CA SER A 404 -11.58 -1.59 15.59
C SER A 404 -12.58 -0.49 15.29
N MET A 405 -13.62 -0.34 16.12
CA MET A 405 -14.54 0.80 16.03
C MET A 405 -13.79 2.13 16.15
N ASP A 406 -12.84 2.25 17.08
CA ASP A 406 -11.98 3.42 17.20
C ASP A 406 -11.17 3.66 15.93
N LYS A 407 -10.55 2.62 15.37
CA LYS A 407 -9.77 2.72 14.12
C LYS A 407 -10.64 3.17 12.94
N ARG A 408 -11.82 2.54 12.76
CA ARG A 408 -12.80 2.89 11.73
C ARG A 408 -13.30 4.33 11.90
N SER A 409 -13.56 4.76 13.14
CA SER A 409 -13.94 6.13 13.48
C SER A 409 -12.84 7.14 13.17
N ASN A 410 -11.58 6.82 13.50
CA ASN A 410 -10.44 7.68 13.19
C ASN A 410 -10.23 7.85 11.69
N VAL A 411 -10.43 6.81 10.88
CA VAL A 411 -10.42 6.93 9.41
C VAL A 411 -11.49 7.91 8.93
N ARG A 412 -12.74 7.77 9.42
CA ARG A 412 -13.83 8.69 9.07
C ARG A 412 -13.54 10.14 9.49
N LYS A 413 -12.96 10.35 10.67
CA LYS A 413 -12.55 11.68 11.13
C LYS A 413 -11.46 12.27 10.23
N LEU A 414 -10.49 11.46 9.84
CA LEU A 414 -9.39 11.89 8.98
C LEU A 414 -9.89 12.24 7.57
N ALA A 415 -10.82 11.46 7.02
CA ALA A 415 -11.49 11.75 5.75
C ALA A 415 -12.21 13.11 5.78
N ARG A 416 -12.91 13.43 6.88
CA ARG A 416 -13.62 14.71 7.07
C ARG A 416 -12.69 15.90 7.30
N ARG A 417 -11.47 15.67 7.78
CA ARG A 417 -10.51 16.75 8.11
C ARG A 417 -10.13 17.59 6.89
N LYS A 418 -10.24 17.02 5.67
CA LYS A 418 -9.94 17.72 4.41
C LYS A 418 -11.12 18.46 3.80
N THR A 419 -12.35 18.01 4.02
CA THR A 419 -13.55 18.70 3.51
C THR A 419 -13.64 20.13 4.04
N ASN A 420 -13.18 20.38 5.27
CA ASN A 420 -13.21 21.72 5.88
C ASN A 420 -12.04 22.65 5.50
N ARG A 421 -10.90 22.13 5.01
CA ARG A 421 -9.74 22.98 4.62
C ARG A 421 -9.74 23.35 3.14
N VAL A 422 -10.21 22.45 2.27
CA VAL A 422 -10.24 22.67 0.81
C VAL A 422 -11.39 23.62 0.41
N GLN A 423 -12.48 23.67 1.18
CA GLN A 423 -13.52 24.70 0.98
C GLN A 423 -13.15 26.09 1.51
N GLN A 424 -12.06 26.23 2.29
CA GLN A 424 -11.61 27.51 2.83
C GLN A 424 -10.38 28.11 2.12
N SER A 425 -9.80 27.43 1.14
CA SER A 425 -8.68 27.98 0.37
C SER A 425 -9.17 28.79 -0.82
N ALA A 426 -9.67 30.00 -0.55
CA ALA A 426 -9.38 31.13 -1.43
C ALA A 426 -7.85 31.36 -1.43
N ALA A 427 -7.30 31.91 -2.53
CA ALA A 427 -5.86 32.16 -2.68
C ALA A 427 -5.25 32.80 -1.42
N PRO A 428 -4.05 32.38 -0.97
CA PRO A 428 -3.51 32.83 0.30
C PRO A 428 -3.17 34.31 0.24
N VAL A 429 -3.97 35.15 0.90
CA VAL A 429 -3.60 36.51 1.30
C VAL A 429 -2.63 36.39 2.49
N TRP A 430 -1.45 36.99 2.33
CA TRP A 430 -0.39 36.99 3.35
C TRP A 430 -0.64 38.16 4.32
N GLU A 431 -1.33 37.88 5.42
CA GLU A 431 -1.38 38.80 6.57
C GLU A 431 -0.93 38.07 7.85
N GLY A 432 -0.04 38.74 8.59
CA GLY A 432 0.71 38.18 9.72
C GLY A 432 -0.18 37.62 10.83
N ARG A 433 0.18 36.44 11.34
CA ARG A 433 -0.51 35.84 12.48
C ARG A 433 0.04 36.36 13.82
N PRO A 434 -0.82 36.64 14.81
CA PRO A 434 -0.40 36.86 16.18
C PRO A 434 -0.10 35.54 16.90
N VAL A 435 0.75 35.65 17.93
CA VAL A 435 1.19 34.59 18.82
C VAL A 435 0.02 34.04 19.63
N LEU A 436 -0.20 32.72 19.60
CA LEU A 436 -1.20 32.06 20.46
C LEU A 436 -0.54 31.49 21.71
N TYR A 437 -0.80 32.13 22.85
CA TYR A 437 -0.65 31.54 24.18
C TYR A 437 -1.64 30.38 24.38
N GLY A 438 -1.21 29.38 25.15
CA GLY A 438 -1.93 28.13 25.32
C GLY A 438 -3.25 28.23 26.08
N SER A 439 -4.11 27.26 25.83
CA SER A 439 -5.15 26.84 26.77
C SER A 439 -5.05 25.33 26.97
N GLY A 440 -4.60 24.94 28.16
CA GLY A 440 -4.69 23.56 28.61
C GLY A 440 -6.14 23.18 28.86
N LEU A 441 -6.44 21.88 28.76
CA LEU A 441 -7.33 21.18 29.68
C LEU A 441 -7.15 19.67 29.50
N ALA A 442 -7.09 18.99 30.65
CA ALA A 442 -6.67 17.63 30.87
C ALA A 442 -7.82 16.61 30.67
N GLY A 443 -7.47 15.35 30.42
CA GLY A 443 -8.45 14.25 30.39
C GLY A 443 -7.86 12.88 30.00
N LYS A 444 -6.69 12.51 30.57
CA LYS A 444 -6.00 11.23 30.24
C LYS A 444 -6.19 10.11 31.27
N SER A 445 -6.81 10.35 32.43
CA SER A 445 -6.83 9.39 33.54
C SER A 445 -7.97 8.35 33.47
N VAL A 446 -9.13 8.69 32.89
CA VAL A 446 -10.33 7.83 32.95
C VAL A 446 -10.33 6.71 31.89
N LYS A 447 -9.90 7.01 30.65
CA LYS A 447 -9.88 6.03 29.53
C LYS A 447 -8.91 4.86 29.75
N GLY A 448 -7.81 5.08 30.48
CA GLY A 448 -6.83 4.03 30.79
C GLY A 448 -7.33 3.03 31.83
N LYS A 449 -8.09 3.48 32.83
CA LYS A 449 -8.64 2.63 33.89
C LYS A 449 -9.77 1.73 33.36
N ILE A 450 -10.67 2.28 32.54
CA ILE A 450 -11.76 1.52 31.90
C ILE A 450 -11.21 0.43 30.96
N ALA A 451 -10.19 0.75 30.16
CA ALA A 451 -9.57 -0.22 29.26
C ALA A 451 -8.83 -1.37 29.98
N LYS A 452 -8.36 -1.14 31.21
CA LYS A 452 -7.69 -2.16 32.02
C LYS A 452 -8.70 -3.11 32.67
N LEU A 453 -9.79 -2.56 33.22
CA LEU A 453 -10.89 -3.34 33.80
C LEU A 453 -11.56 -4.24 32.75
N ALA A 454 -11.89 -3.68 31.57
CA ALA A 454 -12.49 -4.47 30.48
C ALA A 454 -11.58 -5.59 29.93
N ALA A 455 -10.25 -5.42 30.02
CA ALA A 455 -9.31 -6.46 29.59
C ALA A 455 -9.22 -7.61 30.62
N GLN A 456 -9.29 -7.29 31.91
CA GLN A 456 -9.27 -8.28 33.00
C GLN A 456 -10.56 -9.11 33.02
N GLU A 457 -11.70 -8.48 32.78
CA GLU A 457 -13.00 -9.14 32.74
C GLU A 457 -13.14 -10.08 31.54
N ALA A 458 -12.62 -9.68 30.36
CA ALA A 458 -12.56 -10.56 29.19
C ALA A 458 -11.64 -11.78 29.39
N GLU A 459 -10.56 -11.64 30.16
CA GLU A 459 -9.65 -12.74 30.50
C GLU A 459 -10.30 -13.71 31.49
N ALA A 460 -11.03 -13.20 32.48
CA ALA A 460 -11.82 -14.02 33.42
C ALA A 460 -12.94 -14.81 32.72
N ILE A 461 -13.65 -14.21 31.76
CA ILE A 461 -14.69 -14.90 30.98
C ILE A 461 -14.07 -16.02 30.13
N TYR A 462 -12.91 -15.77 29.51
CA TYR A 462 -12.20 -16.78 28.73
C TYR A 462 -11.77 -17.96 29.60
N GLU A 463 -11.19 -17.72 30.77
CA GLU A 463 -10.80 -18.79 31.69
C GLU A 463 -11.99 -19.58 32.23
N ALA A 464 -13.12 -18.92 32.52
CA ALA A 464 -14.35 -19.58 32.95
C ALA A 464 -14.91 -20.53 31.86
N VAL A 465 -14.92 -20.09 30.59
CA VAL A 465 -15.35 -20.92 29.45
C VAL A 465 -14.42 -22.11 29.23
N VAL A 466 -13.11 -21.91 29.36
CA VAL A 466 -12.13 -22.99 29.22
C VAL A 466 -12.21 -24.00 30.38
N THR A 467 -12.56 -23.54 31.58
CA THR A 467 -12.64 -24.38 32.78
C THR A 467 -13.96 -25.16 32.85
N SER A 468 -15.08 -24.56 32.43
CA SER A 468 -16.36 -25.26 32.31
C SER A 468 -16.34 -26.36 31.24
N GLN A 469 -15.56 -26.18 30.18
CA GLN A 469 -15.35 -27.20 29.16
C GLN A 469 -14.42 -28.34 29.60
N LYS A 470 -13.64 -28.16 30.68
CA LYS A 470 -12.77 -29.20 31.25
C LYS A 470 -13.42 -30.05 32.33
N SER A 471 -14.60 -29.64 32.83
CA SER A 471 -15.25 -30.26 34.00
C SER A 471 -16.53 -31.05 33.67
N GLY A 472 -16.85 -31.24 32.39
CA GLY A 472 -17.92 -32.15 31.97
C GLY A 472 -17.54 -33.62 32.18
N PRO A 473 -18.45 -34.49 32.64
CA PRO A 473 -18.15 -35.90 32.86
C PRO A 473 -18.07 -36.62 31.50
N GLY A 474 -16.85 -36.91 31.06
CA GLY A 474 -16.58 -37.62 29.82
C GLY A 474 -15.13 -37.43 29.41
N GLY A 475 -14.25 -38.29 29.92
CA GLY A 475 -12.85 -38.32 29.52
C GLY A 475 -12.71 -38.78 28.07
N GLU A 476 -12.67 -37.84 27.14
CA GLU A 476 -12.09 -38.03 25.81
C GLU A 476 -11.13 -36.87 25.50
N HIS A 477 -9.88 -37.22 25.21
CA HIS A 477 -8.91 -36.28 24.65
C HIS A 477 -9.32 -35.90 23.22
N ILE A 478 -10.01 -34.78 23.04
CA ILE A 478 -10.41 -34.29 21.72
C ILE A 478 -9.28 -33.46 21.08
N THR A 479 -8.64 -34.04 20.06
CA THR A 479 -7.81 -33.35 19.07
C THR A 479 -8.70 -32.57 18.10
N GLY A 480 -8.96 -31.29 18.36
CA GLY A 480 -10.00 -30.52 17.67
C GLY A 480 -9.69 -30.06 16.24
N GLY A 481 -10.21 -30.79 15.25
CA GLY A 481 -10.84 -30.18 14.07
C GLY A 481 -12.23 -29.67 14.45
N PHE A 482 -12.68 -28.55 13.88
CA PHE A 482 -13.96 -27.90 14.25
C PHE A 482 -15.08 -28.22 13.25
N ASP A 483 -16.22 -28.69 13.78
CA ASP A 483 -17.50 -28.94 13.09
C ASP A 483 -18.39 -27.68 13.15
N PRO A 484 -18.86 -27.14 12.01
CA PRO A 484 -19.63 -25.91 11.92
C PRO A 484 -21.11 -25.97 12.37
N ARG A 485 -21.61 -27.07 12.96
CA ARG A 485 -23.06 -27.28 13.19
C ARG A 485 -23.63 -26.93 14.58
N ARG A 486 -22.96 -26.18 15.45
CA ARG A 486 -23.54 -25.83 16.77
C ARG A 486 -23.48 -24.32 17.08
N PRO A 487 -24.61 -23.59 17.01
CA PRO A 487 -24.68 -22.16 17.29
C PRO A 487 -25.16 -21.93 18.74
N THR A 488 -24.40 -21.17 19.52
CA THR A 488 -24.99 -20.37 20.62
C THR A 488 -24.34 -18.99 20.57
N GLN A 489 -25.03 -18.07 19.90
CA GLN A 489 -24.73 -16.65 19.86
C GLN A 489 -24.92 -16.11 21.28
N ILE A 490 -23.87 -15.56 21.89
CA ILE A 490 -24.03 -14.74 23.09
C ILE A 490 -24.57 -13.40 22.62
N ASP A 491 -25.80 -13.05 23.03
CA ASP A 491 -26.37 -11.72 22.79
C ASP A 491 -25.74 -10.73 23.77
N TRP A 492 -24.71 -10.04 23.27
CA TRP A 492 -24.00 -9.00 24.02
C TRP A 492 -24.84 -7.74 24.23
N HIS A 493 -25.90 -7.55 23.45
CA HIS A 493 -26.74 -6.38 23.57
C HIS A 493 -27.58 -6.45 24.84
N GLU A 494 -28.18 -7.62 25.12
CA GLU A 494 -28.97 -7.89 26.33
C GLU A 494 -28.14 -7.76 27.62
N LEU A 495 -26.94 -8.35 27.64
CA LEU A 495 -26.01 -8.29 28.76
C LEU A 495 -25.55 -6.85 29.08
N LEU A 496 -25.30 -6.05 28.05
CA LEU A 496 -24.87 -4.66 28.22
C LEU A 496 -26.04 -3.75 28.68
N SER A 497 -27.28 -4.03 28.27
CA SER A 497 -28.46 -3.31 28.78
C SER A 497 -28.71 -3.62 30.27
N VAL A 498 -28.62 -4.88 30.69
CA VAL A 498 -28.78 -5.26 32.11
C VAL A 498 -27.66 -4.67 32.98
N PHE A 499 -26.43 -4.59 32.45
CA PHE A 499 -25.32 -3.95 33.13
C PHE A 499 -25.52 -2.43 33.26
N ALA A 500 -26.00 -1.77 32.20
CA ALA A 500 -26.30 -0.34 32.22
C ALA A 500 -27.42 0.01 33.22
N GLU A 501 -28.46 -0.82 33.34
CA GLU A 501 -29.52 -0.67 34.35
C GLU A 501 -28.99 -0.82 35.78
N LYS A 502 -28.16 -1.83 36.06
CA LYS A 502 -27.59 -2.05 37.40
C LYS A 502 -26.66 -0.93 37.85
N VAL A 503 -25.91 -0.35 36.90
CA VAL A 503 -25.07 0.83 37.15
C VAL A 503 -25.92 2.09 37.35
N ALA A 504 -27.00 2.26 36.59
CA ALA A 504 -27.93 3.38 36.76
C ALA A 504 -28.68 3.35 38.10
N GLN A 505 -28.91 2.16 38.67
CA GLN A 505 -29.53 1.96 39.98
C GLN A 505 -28.55 2.05 41.17
N GLY A 506 -27.27 2.40 40.92
CA GLY A 506 -26.28 2.63 41.98
C GLY A 506 -25.83 1.37 42.74
N GLN A 507 -26.14 0.17 42.24
CA GLN A 507 -25.69 -1.08 42.87
C GLN A 507 -24.22 -1.36 42.52
N THR A 508 -23.41 -1.63 43.54
CA THR A 508 -22.03 -2.10 43.36
C THR A 508 -22.03 -3.61 43.13
N VAL A 509 -21.52 -4.06 41.97
CA VAL A 509 -21.38 -5.48 41.67
C VAL A 509 -20.11 -6.00 42.37
N GLY A 510 -20.26 -6.46 43.61
CA GLY A 510 -19.20 -7.11 44.38
C GLY A 510 -18.96 -8.54 43.92
N ALA A 511 -17.70 -8.91 43.72
CA ALA A 511 -17.26 -10.28 43.50
C ALA A 511 -17.54 -11.14 44.75
N GLY A 512 -18.43 -12.12 44.62
CA GLY A 512 -18.80 -13.00 45.72
C GLY A 512 -19.34 -14.34 45.23
N PHE A 513 -18.44 -15.25 44.86
CA PHE A 513 -18.69 -16.70 44.94
C PHE A 513 -17.43 -17.37 45.47
N GLY A 514 -17.38 -17.53 46.80
CA GLY A 514 -16.37 -18.30 47.51
C GLY A 514 -17.06 -19.33 48.41
N GLY A 515 -16.96 -20.60 48.05
CA GLY A 515 -17.24 -21.73 48.94
C GLY A 515 -16.01 -22.02 49.82
N ARG A 516 -16.26 -22.21 51.13
CA ARG A 516 -15.28 -22.47 52.20
C ARG A 516 -14.43 -23.73 51.97
N VAL A 517 -13.13 -23.65 52.28
CA VAL A 517 -12.39 -24.71 53.01
C VAL A 517 -11.42 -24.07 54.02
N ARG A 518 -11.21 -24.80 55.12
CA ARG A 518 -10.78 -24.49 56.49
C ARG A 518 -9.43 -23.78 56.71
N LYS A 519 -9.39 -23.09 57.87
CA LYS A 519 -8.22 -22.63 58.62
C LYS A 519 -7.47 -23.80 59.28
N GLU A 520 -6.17 -23.86 59.07
CA GLU A 520 -5.10 -24.22 60.03
C GLU A 520 -3.88 -23.38 59.56
N GLY A 521 -3.11 -22.62 60.35
CA GLY A 521 -2.82 -22.72 61.78
C GLY A 521 -1.32 -23.00 61.98
N ALA A 522 -0.41 -22.11 61.56
CA ALA A 522 0.98 -22.14 62.04
C ALA A 522 1.74 -20.82 61.80
N SER A 523 2.01 -20.12 62.90
CA SER A 523 3.03 -19.09 63.06
C SER A 523 4.43 -19.72 62.98
N LYS A 524 5.39 -19.07 62.29
CA LYS A 524 6.77 -18.93 62.77
C LYS A 524 7.58 -17.91 61.97
N ARG A 525 8.31 -17.11 62.74
CA ARG A 525 9.30 -16.08 62.38
C ARG A 525 10.44 -16.67 61.56
N GLY A 526 11.08 -15.83 60.74
CA GLY A 526 12.35 -16.19 60.09
C GLY A 526 12.91 -15.09 59.18
N THR A 527 13.50 -14.06 59.77
CA THR A 527 14.45 -13.14 59.15
C THR A 527 15.63 -13.90 58.52
N ARG A 528 16.00 -13.61 57.27
CA ARG A 528 17.41 -13.66 56.82
C ARG A 528 17.66 -12.84 55.56
N LEU A 529 18.40 -11.75 55.77
CA LEU A 529 19.27 -11.08 54.81
C LEU A 529 20.45 -11.98 54.42
N ARG A 530 20.84 -11.97 53.14
CA ARG A 530 22.21 -11.94 52.57
C ARG A 530 22.08 -12.13 51.04
N ARG A 531 22.41 -11.13 50.21
CA ARG A 531 23.74 -10.69 49.70
C ARG A 531 24.31 -11.59 48.60
N ASP A 532 24.54 -10.92 47.48
CA ASP A 532 25.61 -11.06 46.47
C ASP A 532 25.67 -12.32 45.59
N GLN A 533 25.31 -12.14 44.32
CA GLN A 533 26.27 -12.04 43.19
C GLN A 533 25.64 -11.27 42.02
#